data_AF-A0A496UQ54-F1
#
_entry.id   AF-A0A496UQ54-F1
#
_cell.length_a   1.000
_cell.length_b   1.000
_cell.length_c   1.000
_cell.angle_alpha   90.00
_cell.angle_beta   90.00
_cell.angle_gamma   90.00
#
_symmetry.space_group_name_H-M   'P 1'
#
loop_
_entity.id
_entity.type
_entity.pdbx_description
1 polymer ?
#
loop_
_entity_poly.entity_id
_entity_poly.type
_entity_poly.pdbx_seq_one_letter_code
_entity_poly.pdbx_strand_id
1 'polypeptide(L)'
;MGVGAGRGKYRSDMLGSRTCGGRDEPHREDRGEVVQRGLILLMTVLLVGCGEQIEEQSAAPGDTRPADPLVGVWLQPIDGQPGFQGYQFEADGAVRFVNMFSINGDRWERVGADSLRIWSSTLRYPEPEAMTYAIDSVSDRSLVLTWGAGARRAYMRASGPLVGRWREAGGDRLLDITPRRAGYRVMLGTPRGFDSFEAVEEEDGGLRLLGERTIHIRSEGPNRLVVSNGAVFVRSMFLASGRAP
;
A
#
# COMPACT_ATOMS: atom_id res chain seq x y z
N MET A 1 1.75 -22.53 53.65
CA MET A 1 2.48 -23.68 53.06
C MET A 1 2.46 -23.42 51.55
N GLY A 2 3.54 -23.11 50.83
CA GLY A 2 4.75 -23.94 50.59
C GLY A 2 4.37 -25.09 49.64
N VAL A 3 4.95 -25.38 48.46
CA VAL A 3 6.23 -25.08 47.76
C VAL A 3 5.91 -25.03 46.22
N GLY A 4 6.67 -24.47 45.26
CA GLY A 4 7.96 -23.77 45.20
C GLY A 4 8.86 -24.24 44.01
N ALA A 5 9.89 -23.47 43.64
CA ALA A 5 10.83 -23.67 42.49
C ALA A 5 10.24 -23.43 41.07
N GLY A 6 11.03 -23.07 40.04
CA GLY A 6 12.51 -22.96 39.96
C GLY A 6 13.01 -21.89 38.97
N ARG A 7 14.32 -21.58 39.04
CA ARG A 7 15.01 -20.55 38.22
C ARG A 7 15.77 -21.21 37.05
N GLY A 8 15.87 -20.51 35.93
CA GLY A 8 16.89 -20.75 34.88
C GLY A 8 17.66 -19.45 34.59
N LYS A 9 18.99 -19.45 34.79
CA LYS A 9 19.90 -18.37 34.39
C LYS A 9 20.64 -18.79 33.12
N TYR A 10 20.83 -17.88 32.17
CA TYR A 10 21.94 -17.95 31.22
C TYR A 10 22.96 -16.85 31.54
N ARG A 11 24.24 -17.14 31.26
CA ARG A 11 25.41 -16.35 31.67
C ARG A 11 26.23 -15.98 30.44
N SER A 12 26.85 -14.81 30.50
CA SER A 12 27.74 -14.24 29.48
C SER A 12 29.01 -15.08 29.23
N ASP A 13 29.64 -14.84 28.07
CA ASP A 13 31.09 -14.72 27.79
C ASP A 13 31.29 -14.68 26.24
N MET A 14 32.31 -14.10 25.61
CA MET A 14 33.33 -13.10 26.02
C MET A 14 33.88 -12.35 24.78
N LEU A 15 34.78 -11.36 24.98
CA LEU A 15 35.37 -10.51 23.94
C LEU A 15 36.35 -11.22 22.98
N GLY A 16 36.57 -10.62 21.81
CA GLY A 16 37.72 -10.88 20.93
C GLY A 16 38.01 -9.73 19.95
N SER A 17 38.98 -8.86 20.28
CA SER A 17 39.46 -7.76 19.42
C SER A 17 40.95 -7.95 19.07
N ARG A 18 41.38 -7.56 17.85
CA ARG A 18 42.75 -7.20 17.36
C ARG A 18 42.83 -7.43 15.83
N THR A 19 43.69 -6.81 15.00
CA THR A 19 44.20 -5.42 14.81
C THR A 19 45.24 -5.44 13.67
N CYS A 20 45.46 -4.32 12.97
CA CYS A 20 46.56 -4.05 12.01
C CYS A 20 46.51 -4.85 10.68
N GLY A 21 47.03 -4.36 9.55
CA GLY A 21 47.71 -3.08 9.24
C GLY A 21 48.86 -3.32 8.25
N GLY A 22 49.06 -2.44 7.26
CA GLY A 22 50.18 -2.55 6.30
C GLY A 22 49.90 -1.92 4.95
N ARG A 23 50.53 -0.77 4.69
CA ARG A 23 50.70 -0.12 3.38
C ARG A 23 52.17 -0.34 2.97
N ASP A 24 52.49 -0.33 1.67
CA ASP A 24 53.68 0.35 1.09
C ASP A 24 53.90 -0.03 -0.39
N GLU A 25 54.01 0.98 -1.26
CA GLU A 25 54.69 0.89 -2.56
C GLU A 25 56.19 1.16 -2.36
N PRO A 26 57.04 0.76 -3.32
CA PRO A 26 57.78 1.82 -4.02
C PRO A 26 58.09 1.58 -5.51
N HIS A 27 57.84 2.61 -6.32
CA HIS A 27 58.80 3.32 -7.18
C HIS A 27 59.77 2.55 -8.12
N ARG A 28 59.75 2.93 -9.42
CA ARG A 28 60.87 3.51 -10.22
C ARG A 28 61.21 2.85 -11.58
N GLU A 29 60.66 3.44 -12.64
CA GLU A 29 61.37 4.03 -13.82
C GLU A 29 62.73 3.45 -14.29
N ASP A 30 62.81 2.94 -15.53
CA ASP A 30 63.65 3.51 -16.60
C ASP A 30 63.21 3.08 -18.04
N ARG A 31 63.85 3.65 -19.06
CA ARG A 31 63.42 3.80 -20.47
C ARG A 31 64.02 2.77 -21.44
N GLY A 32 63.46 2.70 -22.65
CA GLY A 32 64.13 2.09 -23.81
C GLY A 32 63.31 2.17 -25.11
N GLU A 33 63.61 3.12 -26.00
CA GLU A 33 63.11 3.14 -27.38
C GLU A 33 63.89 2.17 -28.27
N VAL A 34 63.20 1.32 -29.05
CA VAL A 34 63.69 0.88 -30.38
C VAL A 34 62.51 0.75 -31.35
N VAL A 35 62.67 1.36 -32.53
CA VAL A 35 61.72 1.36 -33.65
C VAL A 35 61.88 0.10 -34.50
N GLN A 36 60.80 -0.63 -34.84
CA GLN A 36 60.65 -1.13 -36.22
C GLN A 36 59.22 -1.54 -36.62
N ARG A 37 58.98 -1.42 -37.94
CA ARG A 37 57.71 -1.63 -38.64
C ARG A 37 57.44 -3.13 -38.85
N GLY A 38 56.21 -3.58 -38.65
CA GLY A 38 55.81 -4.97 -38.93
C GLY A 38 54.31 -5.22 -38.73
N LEU A 39 53.52 -5.00 -39.78
CA LEU A 39 52.09 -5.34 -39.84
C LEU A 39 51.91 -6.88 -39.84
N ILE A 40 51.08 -7.44 -38.94
CA ILE A 40 50.15 -8.61 -39.11
C ILE A 40 49.74 -9.21 -37.74
N LEU A 41 48.42 -9.47 -37.57
CA LEU A 41 47.67 -10.32 -36.59
C LEU A 41 48.38 -10.76 -35.27
N LEU A 42 47.80 -10.64 -34.07
CA LEU A 42 46.59 -11.37 -33.62
C LEU A 42 46.25 -11.04 -32.14
N MET A 43 44.95 -11.00 -31.79
CA MET A 43 44.33 -11.23 -30.46
C MET A 43 44.54 -10.28 -29.24
N THR A 44 43.38 -10.02 -28.58
CA THR A 44 43.13 -9.69 -27.15
C THR A 44 43.51 -8.33 -26.53
N VAL A 45 42.45 -7.53 -26.30
CA VAL A 45 42.03 -6.97 -24.97
C VAL A 45 42.66 -5.63 -24.47
N LEU A 46 41.80 -4.82 -23.84
CA LEU A 46 41.99 -3.50 -23.17
C LEU A 46 42.01 -2.20 -24.03
N LEU A 47 40.82 -1.75 -24.40
CA LEU A 47 40.39 -0.35 -24.23
C LEU A 47 39.16 -0.44 -23.29
N VAL A 48 39.18 -0.04 -22.02
CA VAL A 48 39.53 1.29 -21.47
C VAL A 48 38.90 2.42 -22.29
N GLY A 49 37.61 2.27 -22.58
CA GLY A 49 36.72 3.42 -22.69
C GLY A 49 36.26 3.80 -21.28
N CYS A 50 36.43 5.07 -20.91
CA CYS A 50 35.78 5.64 -19.73
C CYS A 50 34.27 5.78 -19.99
N GLY A 51 33.55 4.67 -19.92
CA GLY A 51 32.13 4.67 -19.66
C GLY A 51 31.96 4.49 -18.15
N GLU A 52 31.58 5.56 -17.45
CA GLU A 52 31.14 5.45 -16.07
C GLU A 52 29.84 4.65 -16.08
N GLN A 53 29.97 3.33 -15.88
CA GLN A 53 28.80 2.47 -15.73
C GLN A 53 28.17 2.87 -14.41
N ILE A 54 27.14 3.71 -14.52
CA ILE A 54 26.04 3.70 -13.57
C ILE A 54 25.61 2.23 -13.54
N GLU A 55 25.95 1.53 -12.45
CA GLU A 55 25.21 0.35 -12.04
C GLU A 55 23.80 0.85 -11.75
N GLU A 56 23.00 0.90 -12.82
CA GLU A 56 21.57 0.95 -12.74
C GLU A 56 21.20 -0.35 -12.03
N GLN A 57 21.12 -0.26 -10.70
CA GLN A 57 20.54 -1.27 -9.85
C GLN A 57 19.12 -1.44 -10.32
N SER A 58 18.97 -2.33 -11.30
CA SER A 58 17.71 -2.84 -11.78
C SER A 58 17.04 -3.44 -10.56
N ALA A 59 16.19 -2.63 -9.93
CA ALA A 59 15.34 -3.07 -8.86
C ALA A 59 14.59 -4.28 -9.42
N ALA A 60 14.85 -5.45 -8.83
CA ALA A 60 14.20 -6.68 -9.23
C ALA A 60 12.70 -6.39 -9.37
N PRO A 61 12.04 -6.81 -10.47
CA PRO A 61 10.67 -6.41 -10.78
C PRO A 61 9.82 -6.66 -9.55
N GLY A 62 9.41 -5.55 -8.90
CA GLY A 62 8.99 -5.56 -7.50
C GLY A 62 7.81 -6.51 -7.36
N ASP A 63 8.00 -7.58 -6.58
CA ASP A 63 7.20 -8.80 -6.57
C ASP A 63 5.71 -8.53 -6.83
N THR A 64 5.33 -8.58 -8.12
CA THR A 64 4.00 -8.18 -8.59
C THR A 64 3.03 -9.32 -8.34
N ARG A 65 2.96 -9.78 -7.09
CA ARG A 65 1.96 -10.71 -6.61
C ARG A 65 0.60 -10.15 -7.04
N PRO A 66 -0.18 -10.87 -7.86
CA PRO A 66 -1.47 -10.37 -8.31
C PRO A 66 -2.30 -10.02 -7.09
N ALA A 67 -2.75 -8.77 -7.03
CA ALA A 67 -3.51 -8.25 -5.90
C ALA A 67 -4.70 -9.19 -5.63
N ASP A 68 -4.92 -9.56 -4.36
CA ASP A 68 -6.01 -10.45 -3.99
C ASP A 68 -7.32 -9.88 -4.57
N PRO A 69 -8.16 -10.68 -5.25
CA PRO A 69 -9.40 -10.19 -5.85
C PRO A 69 -10.33 -9.53 -4.82
N LEU A 70 -10.16 -9.78 -3.52
CA LEU A 70 -10.87 -9.08 -2.45
C LEU A 70 -10.42 -7.61 -2.27
N VAL A 71 -9.21 -7.20 -2.66
CA VAL A 71 -8.74 -5.82 -2.53
C VAL A 71 -9.65 -4.88 -3.33
N GLY A 72 -10.06 -3.77 -2.70
CA GLY A 72 -10.97 -2.79 -3.25
C GLY A 72 -12.18 -2.48 -2.36
N VAL A 73 -13.14 -1.75 -2.92
CA VAL A 73 -14.36 -1.32 -2.22
C VAL A 73 -15.56 -2.15 -2.68
N TRP A 74 -16.27 -2.73 -1.72
CA TRP A 74 -17.38 -3.66 -1.88
C TRP A 74 -18.61 -3.14 -1.17
N LEU A 75 -19.70 -2.97 -1.91
CA LEU A 75 -20.89 -2.25 -1.45
C LEU A 75 -22.17 -3.04 -1.70
N GLN A 76 -23.07 -2.98 -0.72
CA GLN A 76 -24.45 -3.42 -0.84
C GLN A 76 -25.38 -2.24 -0.49
N PRO A 77 -26.64 -2.23 -0.96
CA PRO A 77 -27.66 -1.32 -0.47
C PRO A 77 -27.83 -1.43 1.06
N ILE A 78 -28.26 -0.35 1.70
CA ILE A 78 -28.69 -0.38 3.11
C ILE A 78 -30.16 -0.83 3.15
N ASP A 79 -30.46 -1.90 3.88
CA ASP A 79 -31.81 -2.45 3.98
C ASP A 79 -32.79 -1.37 4.54
N GLY A 80 -33.81 -1.02 3.75
CA GLY A 80 -34.83 -0.04 4.12
C GLY A 80 -34.40 1.45 4.11
N GLN A 81 -33.18 1.79 3.69
CA GLN A 81 -32.70 3.19 3.69
C GLN A 81 -31.94 3.56 2.39
N PRO A 82 -31.94 4.83 1.97
CA PRO A 82 -31.17 5.26 0.80
C PRO A 82 -29.67 5.28 1.10
N GLY A 83 -28.89 4.49 0.35
CA GLY A 83 -27.43 4.52 0.39
C GLY A 83 -26.81 3.13 0.25
N PHE A 84 -25.49 3.08 0.45
CA PHE A 84 -24.70 1.87 0.38
C PHE A 84 -23.85 1.70 1.64
N GLN A 85 -23.59 0.47 2.04
CA GLN A 85 -22.63 0.11 3.08
C GLN A 85 -21.75 -1.06 2.63
N GLY A 86 -20.65 -1.32 3.34
CA GLY A 86 -19.84 -2.51 3.09
C GLY A 86 -18.39 -2.35 3.52
N TYR A 87 -17.47 -2.86 2.71
CA TYR A 87 -16.06 -3.04 3.07
C TYR A 87 -15.14 -2.30 2.09
N GLN A 88 -14.06 -1.71 2.61
CA GLN A 88 -12.86 -1.43 1.84
C GLN A 88 -11.76 -2.35 2.36
N PHE A 89 -11.28 -3.28 1.54
CA PHE A 89 -10.14 -4.13 1.82
C PHE A 89 -8.90 -3.54 1.14
N GLU A 90 -7.91 -3.14 1.93
CA GLU A 90 -6.64 -2.60 1.45
C GLU A 90 -5.61 -3.72 1.29
N ALA A 91 -4.65 -3.57 0.37
CA ALA A 91 -3.66 -4.62 0.05
C ALA A 91 -2.63 -4.90 1.17
N ASP A 92 -2.51 -3.98 2.13
CA ASP A 92 -1.68 -4.11 3.34
C ASP A 92 -2.35 -4.93 4.46
N GLY A 93 -3.57 -5.42 4.23
CA GLY A 93 -4.38 -6.12 5.21
C GLY A 93 -5.25 -5.21 6.09
N ALA A 94 -5.24 -3.88 5.90
CA ALA A 94 -6.16 -3.00 6.61
C ALA A 94 -7.59 -3.14 6.05
N VAL A 95 -8.59 -3.06 6.92
CA VAL A 95 -10.01 -3.07 6.53
C VAL A 95 -10.73 -1.85 7.07
N ARG A 96 -11.65 -1.30 6.27
CA ARG A 96 -12.57 -0.26 6.72
C ARG A 96 -14.00 -0.62 6.42
N PHE A 97 -14.91 -0.12 7.24
CA PHE A 97 -16.34 -0.25 7.01
C PHE A 97 -16.91 1.03 6.43
N VAL A 98 -17.56 0.90 5.28
CA VAL A 98 -18.15 2.00 4.54
C VAL A 98 -19.57 2.24 5.06
N ASN A 99 -19.84 3.44 5.56
CA ASN A 99 -21.13 3.87 6.13
C ASN A 99 -21.66 3.00 7.30
N MET A 100 -20.76 2.37 8.07
CA MET A 100 -21.12 1.61 9.28
C MET A 100 -20.48 2.30 10.49
N PHE A 101 -21.29 3.03 11.28
CA PHE A 101 -20.79 3.94 12.33
C PHE A 101 -20.56 3.30 13.70
N SER A 102 -21.18 2.15 13.98
CA SER A 102 -21.12 1.49 15.28
C SER A 102 -19.90 0.57 15.48
N ILE A 103 -19.14 0.32 14.41
CA ILE A 103 -18.15 -0.74 14.31
C ILE A 103 -16.96 -0.26 13.50
N ASN A 104 -15.75 -0.55 13.99
CA ASN A 104 -14.48 -0.18 13.41
C ASN A 104 -13.81 -1.40 12.80
N GLY A 105 -13.21 -1.25 11.63
CA GLY A 105 -12.32 -2.26 11.04
C GLY A 105 -10.90 -2.13 11.61
N ASP A 106 -10.27 -3.27 11.91
CA ASP A 106 -8.85 -3.36 12.29
C ASP A 106 -8.04 -3.86 11.09
N ARG A 107 -8.16 -5.16 10.80
CA ARG A 107 -7.50 -5.83 9.68
C ARG A 107 -8.36 -6.93 9.06
N TRP A 108 -7.96 -7.43 7.90
CA TRP A 108 -8.51 -8.62 7.27
C TRP A 108 -7.38 -9.55 6.82
N GLU A 109 -7.72 -10.83 6.66
CA GLU A 109 -6.87 -11.79 5.94
C GLU A 109 -7.75 -12.75 5.14
N ARG A 110 -7.23 -13.23 4.01
CA ARG A 110 -7.78 -14.39 3.30
C ARG A 110 -7.22 -15.67 3.92
N VAL A 111 -8.10 -16.57 4.35
CA VAL A 111 -7.77 -17.87 4.95
C VAL A 111 -8.02 -18.96 3.90
N GLY A 112 -7.00 -19.27 3.09
CA GLY A 112 -7.14 -20.24 1.98
C GLY A 112 -7.93 -19.68 0.78
N ALA A 113 -8.59 -20.55 0.03
CA ALA A 113 -9.33 -20.16 -1.17
C ALA A 113 -10.74 -19.60 -0.89
N ASP A 114 -11.41 -20.08 0.16
CA ASP A 114 -12.86 -19.91 0.32
C ASP A 114 -13.25 -19.30 1.67
N SER A 115 -12.31 -18.65 2.37
CA SER A 115 -12.60 -17.98 3.65
C SER A 115 -11.90 -16.63 3.79
N LEU A 116 -12.61 -15.71 4.41
CA LEU A 116 -12.19 -14.34 4.72
C LEU A 116 -12.37 -14.14 6.23
N ARG A 117 -11.34 -13.66 6.92
CA ARG A 117 -11.41 -13.27 8.32
C ARG A 117 -11.23 -11.77 8.46
N ILE A 118 -12.12 -11.14 9.19
CA ILE A 118 -12.16 -9.69 9.42
C ILE A 118 -12.09 -9.47 10.94
N TRP A 119 -11.16 -8.64 11.39
CA TRP A 119 -11.11 -8.16 12.76
C TRP A 119 -11.81 -6.82 12.88
N SER A 120 -12.62 -6.68 13.92
CA SER A 120 -13.39 -5.48 14.17
C SER A 120 -13.62 -5.25 15.64
N SER A 121 -13.70 -3.98 16.03
CA SER A 121 -14.05 -3.55 17.38
C SER A 121 -15.25 -2.59 17.35
N THR A 122 -15.80 -2.27 18.52
CA THR A 122 -16.82 -1.22 18.67
C THR A 122 -16.37 -0.23 19.73
N LEU A 123 -17.05 0.92 19.86
CA LEU A 123 -16.78 1.84 20.97
C LEU A 123 -17.02 1.21 22.36
N ARG A 124 -17.84 0.16 22.44
CA ARG A 124 -18.16 -0.56 23.69
C ARG A 124 -17.20 -1.73 23.97
N TYR A 125 -16.68 -2.34 22.92
CA TYR A 125 -15.78 -3.50 22.94
C TYR A 125 -14.56 -3.17 22.07
N PRO A 126 -13.53 -2.52 22.64
CA PRO A 126 -12.43 -1.93 21.86
C PRO A 126 -11.40 -2.94 21.39
N GLU A 127 -11.32 -4.12 22.01
CA GLU A 127 -10.45 -5.22 21.57
C GLU A 127 -10.99 -5.80 20.24
N PRO A 128 -10.18 -5.90 19.17
CA PRO A 128 -10.66 -6.42 17.88
C PRO A 128 -10.97 -7.92 17.91
N GLU A 129 -12.23 -8.27 17.69
CA GLU A 129 -12.69 -9.65 17.56
C GLU A 129 -12.72 -10.10 16.09
N ALA A 130 -12.35 -11.37 15.85
CA ALA A 130 -12.31 -11.96 14.51
C ALA A 130 -13.65 -12.58 14.12
N MET A 131 -14.26 -12.12 13.04
CA MET A 131 -15.37 -12.81 12.37
C MET A 131 -14.85 -13.50 11.09
N THR A 132 -15.19 -14.78 10.92
CA THR A 132 -14.83 -15.55 9.71
C THR A 132 -16.07 -15.75 8.83
N TYR A 133 -15.90 -15.47 7.55
CA TYR A 133 -16.89 -15.57 6.48
C TYR A 133 -16.42 -16.62 5.47
N ALA A 134 -17.33 -17.44 4.98
CA ALA A 134 -17.13 -18.20 3.76
C ALA A 134 -17.26 -17.27 2.54
N ILE A 135 -16.41 -17.47 1.54
CA ILE A 135 -16.45 -16.75 0.26
C ILE A 135 -17.19 -17.64 -0.74
N ASP A 136 -18.47 -17.37 -0.96
CA ASP A 136 -19.28 -18.10 -1.96
C ASP A 136 -18.78 -17.84 -3.39
N SER A 137 -18.39 -16.60 -3.67
CA SER A 137 -17.80 -16.18 -4.94
C SER A 137 -17.14 -14.80 -4.83
N VAL A 138 -16.11 -14.57 -5.64
CA VAL A 138 -15.47 -13.25 -5.84
C VAL A 138 -15.07 -13.08 -7.31
N SER A 139 -15.26 -11.88 -7.85
CA SER A 139 -14.94 -11.53 -9.24
C SER A 139 -14.44 -10.07 -9.38
N ASP A 140 -14.36 -9.55 -10.60
CA ASP A 140 -14.13 -8.13 -10.87
C ASP A 140 -15.32 -7.25 -10.43
N ARG A 141 -16.53 -7.82 -10.25
CA ARG A 141 -17.77 -7.06 -10.02
C ARG A 141 -18.59 -7.49 -8.82
N SER A 142 -18.45 -8.73 -8.36
CA SER A 142 -19.27 -9.32 -7.30
C SER A 142 -18.42 -9.97 -6.21
N LEU A 143 -18.87 -9.84 -4.97
CA LEU A 143 -18.38 -10.58 -3.82
C LEU A 143 -19.61 -11.09 -3.06
N VAL A 144 -19.65 -12.39 -2.78
CA VAL A 144 -20.72 -12.99 -1.98
C VAL A 144 -20.10 -13.67 -0.77
N LEU A 145 -20.55 -13.27 0.41
CA LEU A 145 -20.07 -13.76 1.70
C LEU A 145 -21.20 -14.44 2.47
N THR A 146 -20.87 -15.55 3.13
CA THR A 146 -21.77 -16.28 4.03
C THR A 146 -21.16 -16.39 5.42
N TRP A 147 -21.95 -16.20 6.48
CA TRP A 147 -21.50 -16.38 7.87
C TRP A 147 -22.59 -16.99 8.77
N GLY A 148 -22.16 -17.50 9.93
CA GLY A 148 -23.06 -18.08 10.93
C GLY A 148 -23.92 -19.20 10.36
N ALA A 149 -25.22 -19.17 10.66
CA ALA A 149 -26.20 -20.17 10.21
C ALA A 149 -26.65 -20.01 8.74
N GLY A 150 -25.72 -19.67 7.83
CA GLY A 150 -26.02 -19.47 6.40
C GLY A 150 -26.57 -18.09 6.05
N ALA A 151 -26.33 -17.08 6.88
CA ALA A 151 -26.66 -15.70 6.52
C ALA A 151 -25.75 -15.25 5.37
N ARG A 152 -26.35 -14.77 4.27
CA ARG A 152 -25.67 -14.51 3.00
C ARG A 152 -25.81 -13.03 2.61
N ARG A 153 -24.73 -12.39 2.18
CA ARG A 153 -24.70 -11.00 1.72
C ARG A 153 -23.96 -10.90 0.38
N ALA A 154 -24.54 -10.14 -0.54
CA ALA A 154 -23.98 -9.92 -1.87
C ALA A 154 -23.58 -8.45 -2.02
N TYR A 155 -22.33 -8.24 -2.43
CA TYR A 155 -21.71 -6.94 -2.60
C TYR A 155 -21.33 -6.76 -4.07
N MET A 156 -21.54 -5.55 -4.58
CA MET A 156 -21.03 -5.09 -5.86
C MET A 156 -19.70 -4.38 -5.64
N ARG A 157 -18.72 -4.56 -6.54
CA ARG A 157 -17.52 -3.74 -6.51
C ARG A 157 -17.92 -2.29 -6.84
N ALA A 158 -17.48 -1.33 -6.02
CA ALA A 158 -17.62 0.07 -6.36
C ALA A 158 -16.73 0.37 -7.58
N SER A 159 -17.36 0.63 -8.72
CA SER A 159 -16.69 1.09 -9.93
C SER A 159 -16.37 2.57 -9.86
N GLY A 160 -15.27 2.98 -10.50
CA GLY A 160 -14.81 4.37 -10.57
C GLY A 160 -13.39 4.50 -10.02
N PRO A 161 -12.44 5.11 -10.77
CA PRO A 161 -11.04 5.16 -10.37
C PRO A 161 -10.82 6.00 -9.11
N LEU A 162 -11.80 6.83 -8.73
CA LEU A 162 -11.79 7.77 -7.60
C LEU A 162 -12.19 7.12 -6.26
N VAL A 163 -12.93 6.01 -6.26
CA VAL A 163 -13.54 5.47 -5.03
C VAL A 163 -12.48 4.85 -4.10
N GLY A 164 -12.63 5.12 -2.79
CA GLY A 164 -11.78 4.62 -1.72
C GLY A 164 -10.99 5.72 -1.00
N ARG A 165 -10.01 5.28 -0.20
CA ARG A 165 -9.12 6.15 0.58
C ARG A 165 -7.82 6.45 -0.16
N TRP A 166 -7.38 7.70 -0.02
CA TRP A 166 -6.17 8.27 -0.59
C TRP A 166 -5.42 9.09 0.46
N ARG A 167 -4.11 9.22 0.31
CA ARG A 167 -3.26 10.07 1.15
C ARG A 167 -2.57 11.13 0.30
N GLU A 168 -2.47 12.35 0.81
CA GLU A 168 -1.76 13.43 0.13
C GLU A 168 -0.28 13.07 -0.06
N ALA A 169 0.25 13.29 -1.27
CA ALA A 169 1.64 12.97 -1.59
C ALA A 169 2.59 13.89 -0.80
N GLY A 170 3.33 13.32 0.16
CA GLY A 170 4.21 14.09 1.05
C GLY A 170 3.48 14.84 2.16
N GLY A 171 2.22 14.51 2.46
CA GLY A 171 1.43 15.15 3.51
C GLY A 171 0.58 14.20 4.35
N ASP A 172 0.03 14.71 5.46
CA ASP A 172 -0.79 13.95 6.41
C ASP A 172 -2.29 13.99 6.10
N ARG A 173 -2.71 14.67 5.01
CA ARG A 173 -4.13 14.76 4.65
C ARG A 173 -4.61 13.45 4.03
N LEU A 174 -5.83 13.07 4.40
CA LEU A 174 -6.52 11.90 3.86
C LEU A 174 -7.73 12.36 3.06
N LEU A 175 -7.96 11.75 1.92
CA LEU A 175 -9.15 11.97 1.10
C LEU A 175 -9.89 10.63 1.00
N ASP A 176 -11.17 10.61 1.32
CA ASP A 176 -12.00 9.41 1.31
C ASP A 176 -13.24 9.65 0.47
N ILE A 177 -13.35 8.93 -0.64
CA ILE A 177 -14.38 9.12 -1.66
C ILE A 177 -15.29 7.90 -1.62
N THR A 178 -16.51 8.10 -1.11
CA THR A 178 -17.52 7.06 -0.91
C THR A 178 -18.75 7.36 -1.77
N PRO A 179 -19.21 6.44 -2.64
CA PRO A 179 -20.41 6.69 -3.45
C PRO A 179 -21.68 6.78 -2.60
N ARG A 180 -22.62 7.58 -3.09
CA ARG A 180 -23.97 7.83 -2.54
C ARG A 180 -25.00 7.48 -3.61
N ARG A 181 -26.29 7.64 -3.29
CA ARG A 181 -27.39 7.45 -4.26
C ARG A 181 -27.42 8.52 -5.36
N ALA A 182 -26.88 9.70 -5.10
CA ALA A 182 -26.90 10.86 -6.00
C ALA A 182 -25.53 11.55 -6.01
N GLY A 183 -24.51 10.85 -6.50
CA GLY A 183 -23.12 11.31 -6.48
C GLY A 183 -22.30 10.63 -5.38
N TYR A 184 -21.43 11.39 -4.72
CA TYR A 184 -20.39 10.89 -3.82
C TYR A 184 -20.27 11.77 -2.58
N ARG A 185 -19.94 11.15 -1.43
CA ARG A 185 -19.39 11.90 -0.29
C ARG A 185 -17.88 11.88 -0.37
N VAL A 186 -17.29 13.05 -0.22
CA VAL A 186 -15.84 13.25 -0.12
C VAL A 186 -15.53 13.75 1.28
N MET A 187 -14.82 12.95 2.07
CA MET A 187 -14.31 13.37 3.37
C MET A 187 -12.83 13.74 3.25
N LEU A 188 -12.47 14.93 3.73
CA LEU A 188 -11.10 15.40 3.81
C LEU A 188 -10.64 15.38 5.27
N GLY A 189 -9.81 14.41 5.61
CA GLY A 189 -9.12 14.35 6.90
C GLY A 189 -7.90 15.27 6.92
N THR A 190 -7.76 16.01 8.01
CA THR A 190 -6.61 16.84 8.36
C THR A 190 -6.20 16.55 9.81
N PRO A 191 -5.00 16.97 10.26
CA PRO A 191 -4.63 16.89 11.68
C PRO A 191 -5.57 17.63 12.64
N ARG A 192 -6.47 18.49 12.15
CA ARG A 192 -7.43 19.27 12.96
C ARG A 192 -8.85 18.70 12.96
N GLY A 193 -9.13 17.67 12.18
CA GLY A 193 -10.47 17.09 12.02
C GLY A 193 -10.80 16.71 10.58
N PHE A 194 -12.08 16.42 10.34
CA PHE A 194 -12.59 15.98 9.04
C PHE A 194 -13.64 16.96 8.50
N ASP A 195 -13.40 17.46 7.30
CA ASP A 195 -14.43 18.16 6.51
C ASP A 195 -15.18 17.14 5.65
N SER A 196 -16.47 17.36 5.41
CA SER A 196 -17.32 16.49 4.58
C SER A 196 -18.01 17.31 3.50
N PHE A 197 -17.84 16.89 2.26
CA PHE A 197 -18.44 17.50 1.08
C PHE A 197 -19.30 16.45 0.36
N GLU A 198 -20.42 16.86 -0.22
CA GLU A 198 -21.09 16.06 -1.24
C GLU A 198 -20.53 16.49 -2.61
N ALA A 199 -20.50 15.57 -3.57
CA ALA A 199 -19.86 15.76 -4.86
C ALA A 199 -20.64 15.04 -5.96
N VAL A 200 -20.54 15.54 -7.19
CA VAL A 200 -21.14 14.93 -8.37
C VAL A 200 -20.07 14.57 -9.39
N GLU A 201 -20.30 13.48 -10.13
CA GLU A 201 -19.46 13.10 -11.26
C GLU A 201 -19.71 14.03 -12.44
N GLU A 202 -18.62 14.40 -13.13
CA GLU A 202 -18.64 15.24 -14.32
C GLU A 202 -18.39 14.38 -15.58
N GLU A 203 -18.65 14.93 -16.76
CA GLU A 203 -18.57 14.18 -18.03
C GLU A 203 -17.15 13.66 -18.35
N ASP A 204 -16.11 14.24 -17.75
CA ASP A 204 -14.72 13.81 -17.86
C ASP A 204 -14.34 12.68 -16.87
N GLY A 205 -15.28 12.21 -16.04
CA GLY A 205 -15.04 11.22 -14.98
C GLY A 205 -14.36 11.79 -13.73
N GLY A 206 -14.25 13.11 -13.62
CA GLY A 206 -13.87 13.80 -12.38
C GLY A 206 -15.03 13.94 -11.41
N LEU A 207 -14.74 14.36 -10.17
CA LEU A 207 -15.73 14.83 -9.20
C LEU A 207 -15.64 16.32 -9.00
N ARG A 208 -16.79 16.99 -9.03
CA ARG A 208 -16.96 18.36 -8.56
C ARG A 208 -17.59 18.37 -7.18
N LEU A 209 -16.88 18.93 -6.20
CA LEU A 209 -17.43 19.20 -4.88
C LEU A 209 -18.54 20.26 -4.95
N LEU A 210 -19.62 20.03 -4.22
CA LEU A 210 -20.73 20.96 -4.07
C LEU A 210 -20.47 21.90 -2.89
N GLY A 211 -20.51 23.22 -3.14
CA GLY A 211 -20.26 24.24 -2.12
C GLY A 211 -19.99 25.61 -2.75
N GLU A 212 -19.63 26.61 -1.93
CA GLU A 212 -19.32 27.98 -2.39
C GLU A 212 -18.09 28.07 -3.29
N ARG A 213 -17.17 27.10 -3.19
CA ARG A 213 -15.99 26.98 -4.04
C ARG A 213 -15.96 25.64 -4.74
N THR A 214 -16.04 25.69 -6.06
CA THR A 214 -15.91 24.53 -6.93
C THR A 214 -14.49 23.97 -6.83
N ILE A 215 -14.39 22.72 -6.37
CA ILE A 215 -13.14 21.95 -6.35
C ILE A 215 -13.36 20.73 -7.23
N HIS A 216 -12.45 20.51 -8.19
CA HIS A 216 -12.49 19.35 -9.07
C HIS A 216 -11.44 18.32 -8.59
N ILE A 217 -11.78 17.04 -8.65
CA ILE A 217 -10.91 15.92 -8.29
C ILE A 217 -10.90 14.97 -9.50
N ARG A 218 -9.74 14.79 -10.12
CA ARG A 218 -9.58 13.91 -11.29
C ARG A 218 -8.64 12.75 -11.00
N SER A 219 -8.84 11.64 -11.71
CA SER A 219 -7.89 10.51 -11.73
C SER A 219 -6.78 10.78 -12.74
N GLU A 220 -5.53 10.58 -12.34
CA GLU A 220 -4.37 10.47 -13.23
C GLU A 220 -3.84 9.03 -13.20
N GLY A 221 -4.76 8.06 -13.28
CA GLY A 221 -4.49 6.63 -13.23
C GLY A 221 -4.97 5.98 -11.92
N PRO A 222 -4.85 4.64 -11.79
CA PRO A 222 -5.48 3.88 -10.71
C PRO A 222 -5.03 4.30 -9.31
N ASN A 223 -3.83 4.89 -9.19
CA ASN A 223 -3.15 5.14 -7.92
C ASN A 223 -2.85 6.63 -7.64
N ARG A 224 -3.36 7.55 -8.46
CA ARG A 224 -3.08 8.99 -8.36
C ARG A 224 -4.33 9.82 -8.65
N LEU A 225 -4.69 10.70 -7.72
CA LEU A 225 -5.66 11.78 -7.93
C LEU A 225 -4.97 13.14 -7.93
N VAL A 226 -5.54 14.07 -8.67
CA VAL A 226 -5.17 15.49 -8.63
C VAL A 226 -6.40 16.33 -8.35
N VAL A 227 -6.26 17.25 -7.41
CA VAL A 227 -7.28 18.22 -7.02
C VAL A 227 -6.98 19.56 -7.70
N SER A 228 -8.01 20.32 -8.07
CA SER A 228 -7.87 21.58 -8.83
C SER A 228 -7.02 22.67 -8.17
N ASN A 229 -6.71 22.55 -6.88
CA ASN A 229 -5.77 23.41 -6.15
C ASN A 229 -4.31 22.95 -6.25
N GLY A 230 -4.00 21.93 -7.05
CA GLY A 230 -2.66 21.35 -7.22
C GLY A 230 -2.31 20.25 -6.22
N ALA A 231 -3.17 19.93 -5.24
CA ALA A 231 -2.90 18.84 -4.30
C ALA A 231 -2.98 17.48 -5.01
N VAL A 232 -1.99 16.62 -4.78
CA VAL A 232 -1.90 15.27 -5.35
C VAL A 232 -2.16 14.26 -4.24
N PHE A 233 -3.01 13.28 -4.49
CA PHE A 233 -3.27 12.18 -3.56
C PHE A 233 -2.93 10.84 -4.22
N VAL A 234 -2.39 9.90 -3.43
CA VAL A 234 -2.04 8.54 -3.89
C VAL A 234 -2.84 7.49 -3.13
N ARG A 235 -3.10 6.32 -3.75
CA ARG A 235 -3.70 5.19 -3.02
C ARG A 235 -2.73 4.70 -1.94
N SER A 236 -3.28 4.31 -0.80
CA SER A 236 -2.53 3.84 0.38
C SER A 236 -1.54 2.69 0.10
N MET A 237 -1.71 1.96 -1.01
CA MET A 237 -0.83 0.89 -1.48
C MET A 237 0.64 1.30 -1.71
N PHE A 238 0.97 2.60 -1.81
CA PHE A 238 2.31 3.08 -2.18
C PHE A 238 3.26 3.42 -1.01
N LEU A 239 2.91 3.06 0.23
CA LEU A 239 3.78 3.26 1.41
C LEU A 239 4.46 1.98 1.91
N ALA A 240 4.57 0.97 1.06
CA ALA A 240 5.21 -0.32 1.37
C ALA A 240 6.65 -0.43 0.81
N SER A 241 7.51 0.57 1.00
CA SER A 241 8.99 0.41 1.06
C SER A 241 9.72 1.75 1.35
N GLY A 242 10.85 1.70 2.06
CA GLY A 242 11.76 2.84 2.30
C GLY A 242 11.73 3.41 3.72
N ARG A 243 12.90 3.75 4.30
CA ARG A 243 13.09 3.94 5.76
C ARG A 243 14.16 5.01 6.06
N ALA A 244 13.97 5.74 7.18
CA ALA A 244 14.98 6.52 7.94
C ALA A 244 15.50 7.82 7.25
N PRO A 245 16.24 8.71 7.94
CA PRO A 245 16.84 8.61 9.27
C PRO A 245 15.83 8.54 10.44
#